data_AF-A0A3D5JV24-F1
#
_entry.id   AF-A0A3D5JV24-F1
#
_cell.length_a   1.000
_cell.length_b   1.000
_cell.length_c   1.000
_cell.angle_alpha   90.00
_cell.angle_beta   90.00
_cell.angle_gamma   90.00
#
_symmetry.space_group_name_H-M   'P 1'
#
loop_
_entity.id
_entity.type
_entity.pdbx_description
1 polymer ?
#
loop_
_entity_poly.entity_id
_entity_poly.type
_entity_poly.pdbx_seq_one_letter_code
_entity_poly.pdbx_strand_id
1 'polypeptide(L)'
;MKGGKPVLQVDGRTVVSHANRGFGQVTVLGLNPEREPFKSWENRPWLWAGLAGIESAWFASENPPRGYGRQHVDGVYGLMLDSRQISKLPVGWLILMLIAYLVVIGPVDRIWLKRINKQMLTWLTFPTYVILFSLLINYIGYRLRAGQLEINEAHIVDVLPGKETTLRGRSYASIYSPSNRDYPLGGALAAGAFRLEQAGFSRGGQSSVVIGMSPGKLEVQARVPIWTSRMFSTEWVEGGKATVQAELTRASEGGYQVKFRNGLDKPIVDAALVVDNKMSEAEGIDVAPGADGSIRLVTRTAEYAEGVVNVESGVIKHSIQARNRAFGNTEQGRLEPVLRHFVCGSMPGALELDHMESFSRNVNHFDSSGGIDTSGLIGRGGAVLFLLVNDHAPIPSTGLFETKLGQPWTLYRIPLDVPNTD
;
A
#
# COMPACT_ATOMS: atom_id res chain seq x y z
N MET A 1 12.78 3.69 33.18
CA MET A 1 12.34 4.42 31.97
C MET A 1 10.93 4.95 32.22
N LYS A 2 10.64 6.23 31.98
CA LYS A 2 9.29 6.78 32.19
C LYS A 2 8.30 6.09 31.25
N GLY A 3 7.25 5.48 31.81
CA GLY A 3 6.20 4.75 31.06
C GLY A 3 6.62 3.36 30.56
N GLY A 4 7.74 2.80 31.04
CA GLY A 4 8.15 1.45 30.66
C GLY A 4 7.38 0.37 31.43
N LYS A 5 6.90 -0.65 30.71
CA LYS A 5 6.31 -1.85 31.30
C LYS A 5 7.44 -2.84 31.66
N PRO A 6 7.43 -3.44 32.85
CA PRO A 6 8.41 -4.47 33.20
C PRO A 6 8.11 -5.75 32.40
N VAL A 7 9.14 -6.34 31.80
CA VAL A 7 9.05 -7.63 31.09
C VAL A 7 9.74 -8.74 31.86
N LEU A 8 10.85 -8.42 32.52
CA LEU A 8 11.51 -9.34 33.43
C LEU A 8 11.85 -8.62 34.74
N GLN A 9 11.51 -9.25 35.85
CA GLN A 9 11.84 -8.80 37.18
C GLN A 9 12.58 -9.90 37.95
N VAL A 10 13.59 -9.52 38.71
CA VAL A 10 14.37 -10.39 39.59
C VAL A 10 14.40 -9.72 40.96
N ASP A 11 13.98 -10.42 42.00
CA ASP A 11 13.92 -9.91 43.39
C ASP A 11 13.20 -8.55 43.51
N GLY A 12 12.09 -8.38 42.78
CA GLY A 12 11.31 -7.14 42.75
C GLY A 12 11.98 -5.98 41.99
N ARG A 13 13.15 -6.19 41.39
CA ARG A 13 13.84 -5.20 40.55
C ARG A 13 13.56 -5.51 39.08
N THR A 14 13.18 -4.48 38.32
CA THR A 14 12.98 -4.62 36.87
C THR A 14 14.34 -4.67 36.17
N VAL A 15 14.62 -5.80 35.51
CA VAL A 15 15.87 -6.05 34.78
C VAL A 15 15.69 -5.96 33.28
N VAL A 16 14.47 -6.13 32.76
CA VAL A 16 14.13 -5.83 31.36
C VAL A 16 12.83 -5.06 31.34
N SER A 17 12.82 -3.94 30.63
CA SER A 17 11.62 -3.12 30.45
C SER A 17 11.45 -2.71 28.99
N HIS A 18 10.21 -2.71 28.54
CA HIS A 18 9.82 -2.24 27.21
C HIS A 18 9.04 -0.93 27.36
N ALA A 19 9.27 0.02 26.46
CA ALA A 19 8.36 1.15 26.31
C ALA A 19 8.12 1.47 24.84
N ASN A 20 6.86 1.73 24.52
CA ASN A 20 6.49 2.18 23.18
C ASN A 20 6.96 3.64 23.00
N ARG A 21 7.48 3.96 21.81
CA ARG A 21 7.93 5.31 21.42
C ARG A 21 7.55 5.56 19.97
N GLY A 22 6.58 6.45 19.75
CA GLY A 22 5.96 6.60 18.43
C GLY A 22 5.43 5.25 17.93
N PHE A 23 5.79 4.88 16.70
CA PHE A 23 5.47 3.57 16.13
C PHE A 23 6.39 2.42 16.59
N GLY A 24 7.51 2.75 17.20
CA GLY A 24 8.51 1.77 17.63
C GLY A 24 8.34 1.29 19.07
N GLN A 25 9.25 0.42 19.48
CA GLN A 25 9.43 -0.01 20.86
C GLN A 25 10.91 0.04 21.22
N VAL A 26 11.21 0.49 22.43
CA VAL A 26 12.55 0.49 23.00
C VAL A 26 12.58 -0.51 24.14
N THR A 27 13.55 -1.42 24.09
CA THR A 27 13.82 -2.40 25.14
C THR A 27 15.08 -2.01 25.88
N VAL A 28 15.00 -1.87 27.20
CA VAL A 28 16.13 -1.56 28.06
C VAL A 28 16.49 -2.80 28.87
N LEU A 29 17.75 -3.21 28.75
CA LEU A 29 18.34 -4.28 29.53
C LEU A 29 19.12 -3.66 30.69
N GLY A 30 18.68 -3.92 31.92
CA GLY A 30 19.38 -3.56 33.15
C GLY A 30 20.48 -4.54 33.55
N LEU A 31 20.81 -5.48 32.66
CA LEU A 31 21.85 -6.49 32.84
C LEU A 31 22.82 -6.45 31.66
N ASN A 32 24.05 -6.91 31.89
CA ASN A 32 25.03 -7.09 30.81
C ASN A 32 24.89 -8.51 30.23
N PRO A 33 24.38 -8.67 28.99
CA PRO A 33 24.17 -9.98 28.39
C PRO A 33 25.46 -10.70 27.99
N GLU A 34 26.61 -10.01 28.03
CA GLU A 34 27.93 -10.59 27.71
C GLU A 34 28.61 -11.25 28.92
N ARG A 35 27.98 -11.21 30.10
CA ARG A 35 28.49 -11.83 31.33
C ARG A 35 27.80 -13.17 31.61
N GLU A 36 28.46 -14.02 32.39
CA GLU A 36 27.82 -15.22 32.91
C GLU A 36 26.66 -14.88 33.85
N PRO A 37 25.58 -15.68 33.87
CA PRO A 37 25.40 -16.93 33.11
C PRO A 37 24.86 -16.75 31.67
N PHE A 38 24.51 -15.52 31.25
CA PHE A 38 23.87 -15.27 29.95
C PHE A 38 24.78 -15.58 28.77
N LYS A 39 26.09 -15.42 28.95
CA LYS A 39 27.08 -15.74 27.91
C LYS A 39 27.08 -17.23 27.58
N SER A 40 27.08 -18.13 28.57
CA SER A 40 27.06 -19.58 28.36
C SER A 40 25.65 -20.18 28.34
N TRP A 41 24.60 -19.37 28.45
CA TRP A 41 23.24 -19.89 28.54
C TRP A 41 22.79 -20.53 27.22
N GLU A 42 22.41 -21.81 27.28
CA GLU A 42 21.95 -22.59 26.13
C GLU A 42 20.75 -21.92 25.41
N ASN A 43 19.84 -21.31 26.16
CA ASN A 43 18.66 -20.64 25.62
C ASN A 43 18.89 -19.16 25.27
N ARG A 44 20.14 -18.70 25.17
CA ARG A 44 20.46 -17.32 24.74
C ARG A 44 19.80 -16.92 23.40
N PRO A 45 19.76 -17.76 22.35
CA PRO A 45 19.06 -17.41 21.12
C PRO A 45 17.56 -17.14 21.33
N TRP A 46 16.90 -17.90 22.21
CA TRP A 46 15.49 -17.72 22.55
C TRP A 46 15.21 -16.42 23.29
N LEU A 47 16.12 -16.02 24.20
CA LEU A 47 16.06 -14.72 24.84
C LEU A 47 16.07 -13.60 23.80
N TRP A 48 17.04 -13.63 22.87
CA TRP A 48 17.16 -12.61 21.84
C TRP A 48 16.00 -12.62 20.85
N ALA A 49 15.51 -13.80 20.48
CA ALA A 49 14.30 -13.93 19.67
C ALA A 49 13.09 -13.26 20.35
N GLY A 50 12.87 -13.55 21.63
CA GLY A 50 11.80 -12.93 22.41
C GLY A 50 11.95 -11.42 22.54
N LEU A 51 13.16 -10.92 22.81
CA LEU A 51 13.44 -9.47 22.90
C LEU A 51 13.31 -8.75 21.56
N ALA A 52 13.65 -9.42 20.45
CA ALA A 52 13.48 -8.91 19.10
C ALA A 52 12.03 -9.04 18.59
N GLY A 53 11.13 -9.64 19.37
CA GLY A 53 9.75 -9.89 18.96
C GLY A 53 9.62 -10.89 17.82
N ILE A 54 10.60 -11.76 17.63
CA ILE A 54 10.52 -12.85 16.64
C ILE A 54 9.65 -13.94 17.24
N GLU A 55 8.64 -14.39 16.49
CA GLU A 55 7.75 -15.45 16.94
C GLU A 55 8.54 -16.73 17.25
N SER A 56 8.25 -17.34 18.40
CA SER A 56 8.88 -18.59 18.85
C SER A 56 8.69 -19.73 17.84
N ALA A 57 7.65 -19.69 17.00
CA ALA A 57 7.37 -20.65 15.94
C ALA A 57 8.51 -20.77 14.91
N TRP A 58 9.29 -19.72 14.66
CA TRP A 58 10.46 -19.77 13.76
C TRP A 58 11.57 -20.67 14.27
N PHE A 59 11.62 -20.91 15.58
CA PHE A 59 12.68 -21.67 16.24
C PHE A 59 12.18 -22.99 16.83
N ALA A 60 10.89 -23.08 17.18
CA ALA A 60 10.27 -24.26 17.81
C ALA A 60 9.78 -25.29 16.79
N SER A 61 9.41 -24.86 15.58
CA SER A 61 8.74 -25.73 14.61
C SER A 61 9.75 -26.50 13.76
N GLU A 62 9.56 -27.82 13.66
CA GLU A 62 10.27 -28.68 12.69
C GLU A 62 10.04 -28.25 11.23
N ASN A 63 8.95 -27.50 10.98
CA ASN A 63 8.67 -26.86 9.70
C ASN A 63 8.54 -25.36 9.93
N PRO A 64 9.64 -24.58 9.88
CA PRO A 64 9.57 -23.14 10.06
C PRO A 64 8.69 -22.51 8.97
N PRO A 65 8.03 -21.37 9.26
CA PRO A 65 7.20 -20.67 8.28
C PRO A 65 7.97 -20.42 6.98
N ARG A 66 7.46 -20.89 5.84
CA ARG A 66 8.06 -20.63 4.52
C ARG A 66 7.49 -19.34 3.95
N GLY A 67 8.34 -18.39 3.57
CA GLY A 67 7.94 -17.09 2.99
C GLY A 67 7.45 -17.15 1.53
N TYR A 68 7.02 -18.32 1.03
CA TYR A 68 6.63 -18.49 -0.37
C TYR A 68 5.23 -17.91 -0.61
N GLY A 69 5.09 -17.03 -1.62
CA GLY A 69 3.78 -16.50 -2.03
C GLY A 69 3.27 -15.27 -1.26
N ARG A 70 4.09 -14.68 -0.38
CA ARG A 70 3.75 -13.42 0.31
C ARG A 70 3.46 -12.31 -0.69
N GLN A 71 2.38 -11.57 -0.43
CA GLN A 71 2.04 -10.37 -1.20
C GLN A 71 2.68 -9.16 -0.53
N HIS A 72 3.20 -8.21 -1.30
CA HIS A 72 3.70 -6.97 -0.70
C HIS A 72 2.56 -5.96 -0.59
N VAL A 73 2.57 -5.15 0.47
CA VAL A 73 1.56 -4.10 0.70
C VAL A 73 1.51 -3.04 -0.41
N ASP A 74 2.60 -2.91 -1.15
CA ASP A 74 2.65 -2.14 -2.40
C ASP A 74 1.53 -2.50 -3.38
N GLY A 75 1.10 -3.76 -3.40
CA GLY A 75 -0.04 -4.18 -4.22
C GLY A 75 -1.32 -3.43 -3.86
N VAL A 76 -1.55 -3.15 -2.56
CA VAL A 76 -2.72 -2.38 -2.07
C VAL A 76 -2.66 -0.95 -2.60
N TYR A 77 -1.50 -0.28 -2.47
CA TYR A 77 -1.31 1.07 -3.00
C TYR A 77 -1.38 1.12 -4.54
N GLY A 78 -0.83 0.12 -5.22
CA GLY A 78 -0.90 -0.01 -6.67
C GLY A 78 -2.34 -0.17 -7.17
N LEU A 79 -3.22 -0.85 -6.42
CA LEU A 79 -4.64 -0.97 -6.75
C LEU A 79 -5.41 0.36 -6.63
N MET A 80 -4.98 1.23 -5.72
CA MET A 80 -5.58 2.56 -5.52
C MET A 80 -5.08 3.58 -6.57
N LEU A 81 -3.81 3.49 -6.95
CA LEU A 81 -3.14 4.50 -7.78
C LEU A 81 -3.13 4.19 -9.29
N ASP A 82 -3.34 2.93 -9.70
CA ASP A 82 -3.37 2.59 -11.12
C ASP A 82 -4.41 3.42 -11.89
N SER A 83 -4.03 3.83 -13.11
CA SER A 83 -4.87 4.72 -13.91
C SER A 83 -6.19 4.05 -14.28
N ARG A 84 -7.28 4.81 -14.13
CA ARG A 84 -8.62 4.37 -14.52
C ARG A 84 -8.89 4.51 -16.02
N GLN A 85 -7.98 5.13 -16.77
CA GLN A 85 -8.15 5.43 -18.19
C GLN A 85 -8.11 4.19 -19.10
N ILE A 86 -7.48 3.10 -18.65
CA ILE A 86 -7.43 1.86 -19.42
C ILE A 86 -8.35 0.82 -18.83
N SER A 87 -9.14 0.22 -19.72
CA SER A 87 -9.81 -1.04 -19.47
C SER A 87 -9.05 -2.21 -20.09
N LYS A 88 -8.93 -3.32 -19.36
CA LYS A 88 -8.46 -4.60 -19.88
C LYS A 88 -9.39 -5.03 -21.02
N LEU A 89 -8.81 -5.59 -22.07
CA LEU A 89 -9.59 -6.10 -23.20
C LEU A 89 -10.41 -7.30 -22.72
N PRO A 90 -11.75 -7.24 -22.79
CA PRO A 90 -12.57 -8.37 -22.39
C PRO A 90 -12.31 -9.52 -23.36
N VAL A 91 -11.85 -10.65 -22.83
CA VAL A 91 -11.48 -11.83 -23.63
C VAL A 91 -12.64 -12.28 -24.51
N GLY A 92 -13.88 -12.17 -24.03
CA GLY A 92 -15.08 -12.50 -24.79
C GLY A 92 -15.22 -11.69 -26.08
N TRP A 93 -14.93 -10.39 -26.06
CA TRP A 93 -14.98 -9.55 -27.26
C TRP A 93 -13.88 -9.91 -28.26
N LEU A 94 -12.68 -10.26 -27.77
CA LEU A 94 -11.60 -10.73 -28.63
C LEU A 94 -11.97 -12.05 -29.32
N ILE A 95 -12.54 -13.02 -28.58
CA ILE A 95 -13.00 -14.30 -29.15
C ILE A 95 -14.15 -14.07 -30.14
N LEU A 96 -15.13 -13.24 -29.80
CA LEU A 96 -16.25 -12.92 -30.68
C LEU A 96 -15.78 -12.26 -31.99
N MET A 97 -14.83 -11.32 -31.90
CA MET A 97 -14.24 -10.67 -33.07
C MET A 97 -13.46 -11.67 -33.93
N LEU A 98 -12.75 -12.63 -33.33
CA LEU A 98 -12.06 -13.70 -34.06
C LEU A 98 -13.03 -14.64 -34.77
N ILE A 99 -14.15 -15.00 -34.12
CA ILE A 99 -15.22 -15.80 -34.73
C ILE A 99 -15.85 -15.03 -35.90
N ALA A 100 -16.17 -13.74 -35.71
CA ALA A 100 -16.71 -12.90 -36.76
C ALA A 100 -15.76 -12.82 -37.96
N TYR A 101 -14.45 -12.68 -37.71
CA TYR A 101 -13.42 -12.72 -38.76
C TYR A 101 -13.40 -14.05 -39.52
N LEU A 102 -13.49 -15.19 -38.84
CA LEU A 102 -13.55 -16.51 -39.47
C LEU A 102 -14.81 -16.69 -40.33
N VAL A 103 -15.95 -16.15 -39.88
CA VAL A 103 -17.21 -16.14 -40.62
C VAL A 103 -17.12 -15.25 -41.87
N VAL A 104 -16.45 -14.10 -41.78
CA VAL A 104 -16.27 -13.20 -42.94
C VAL A 104 -15.43 -13.86 -44.03
N ILE A 105 -14.30 -14.47 -43.67
CA ILE A 105 -13.39 -15.09 -44.64
C ILE A 105 -13.92 -16.45 -45.16
N GLY A 106 -14.62 -17.21 -44.34
CA GLY A 106 -15.11 -18.54 -44.72
C GLY A 106 -16.44 -18.47 -45.50
N PRO A 107 -17.58 -18.51 -44.80
CA PRO A 107 -18.88 -18.57 -45.44
C PRO A 107 -19.25 -17.31 -46.22
N VAL A 108 -18.96 -16.11 -45.70
CA VAL A 108 -19.42 -14.85 -46.35
C VAL A 108 -18.67 -14.59 -47.65
N ASP A 109 -17.34 -14.65 -47.65
CA ASP A 109 -16.54 -14.51 -48.88
C ASP A 109 -16.93 -15.56 -49.94
N ARG A 110 -17.09 -16.83 -49.53
CA ARG A 110 -17.51 -17.90 -50.44
C ARG A 110 -18.88 -17.64 -51.06
N ILE A 111 -19.87 -17.23 -50.28
CA ILE A 111 -21.22 -16.93 -50.78
C ILE A 111 -21.17 -15.74 -51.75
N TRP A 112 -20.41 -14.70 -51.40
CA TRP A 112 -20.28 -13.48 -52.20
C TRP A 112 -19.57 -13.74 -53.54
N LEU A 113 -18.44 -14.45 -53.53
CA LEU A 113 -17.70 -14.81 -54.73
C LEU A 113 -18.45 -15.81 -55.63
N LYS A 114 -19.23 -16.73 -55.03
CA LYS A 114 -20.12 -17.62 -55.79
C LYS A 114 -21.22 -16.84 -56.51
N ARG A 115 -21.78 -15.80 -55.86
CA ARG A 115 -22.83 -14.95 -56.45
C ARG A 115 -22.33 -14.09 -57.61
N ILE A 116 -21.06 -13.69 -57.59
CA ILE A 116 -20.41 -12.89 -58.65
C ILE A 116 -19.76 -13.78 -59.73
N ASN A 117 -19.80 -15.11 -59.56
CA ASN A 117 -19.22 -16.11 -60.45
C ASN A 117 -17.71 -15.91 -60.76
N LYS A 118 -16.98 -15.26 -59.83
CA LYS A 118 -15.54 -15.00 -59.95
C LYS A 118 -14.78 -15.58 -58.75
N GLN A 119 -14.81 -16.90 -58.63
CA GLN A 119 -14.24 -17.61 -57.48
C GLN A 119 -12.71 -17.41 -57.34
N MET A 120 -11.99 -17.16 -58.44
CA MET A 120 -10.55 -16.85 -58.43
C MET A 120 -10.20 -15.48 -57.85
N LEU A 121 -11.17 -14.60 -57.53
CA LEU A 121 -10.88 -13.32 -56.84
C LEU A 121 -10.46 -13.49 -55.38
N THR A 122 -10.51 -14.71 -54.83
CA THR A 122 -10.05 -15.05 -53.47
C THR A 122 -8.62 -14.56 -53.20
N TRP A 123 -7.77 -14.58 -54.22
CA TRP A 123 -6.38 -14.11 -54.09
C TRP A 123 -6.27 -12.61 -53.78
N LEU A 124 -7.30 -11.81 -54.11
CA LEU A 124 -7.37 -10.38 -53.80
C LEU A 124 -8.27 -10.08 -52.58
N THR A 125 -9.39 -10.78 -52.43
CA THR A 125 -10.31 -10.53 -51.30
C THR A 125 -9.67 -10.93 -49.97
N PHE A 126 -8.93 -12.04 -49.93
CA PHE A 126 -8.26 -12.50 -48.72
C PHE A 126 -7.24 -11.49 -48.17
N PRO A 127 -6.24 -10.99 -48.94
CA PRO A 127 -5.36 -9.92 -48.46
C PRO A 127 -6.10 -8.64 -48.07
N THR A 128 -7.16 -8.29 -48.80
CA THR A 128 -7.96 -7.09 -48.50
C THR A 128 -8.64 -7.20 -47.13
N TYR A 129 -9.23 -8.35 -46.79
CA TYR A 129 -9.80 -8.58 -45.46
C TYR A 129 -8.75 -8.57 -44.36
N VAL A 130 -7.57 -9.14 -44.60
CA VAL A 130 -6.45 -9.11 -43.65
C VAL A 130 -6.04 -7.67 -43.35
N ILE A 131 -5.88 -6.83 -44.37
CA ILE A 131 -5.52 -5.41 -44.20
C ILE A 131 -6.63 -4.66 -43.45
N LEU A 132 -7.89 -4.82 -43.86
CA LEU A 132 -9.02 -4.13 -43.24
C LEU A 132 -9.19 -4.53 -41.77
N PHE A 133 -9.07 -5.82 -41.46
CA PHE A 133 -9.12 -6.33 -40.10
C PHE A 133 -7.94 -5.84 -39.25
N SER A 134 -6.74 -5.80 -39.82
CA SER A 134 -5.55 -5.26 -39.14
C SER A 134 -5.72 -3.79 -38.79
N LEU A 135 -6.23 -2.98 -39.73
CA LEU A 135 -6.54 -1.57 -39.49
C LEU A 135 -7.65 -1.40 -38.45
N LEU A 136 -8.70 -2.23 -38.50
CA LEU A 136 -9.80 -2.19 -37.54
C LEU A 136 -9.32 -2.51 -36.12
N ILE A 137 -8.53 -3.56 -35.93
CA ILE A 137 -7.95 -3.92 -34.63
C ILE A 137 -7.02 -2.82 -34.15
N ASN A 138 -6.16 -2.28 -35.02
CA ASN A 138 -5.26 -1.20 -34.66
C ASN A 138 -6.04 0.04 -34.19
N TYR A 139 -7.09 0.41 -34.93
CA TYR A 139 -7.96 1.54 -34.61
C TYR A 139 -8.70 1.33 -33.28
N ILE A 140 -9.32 0.17 -33.07
CA ILE A 140 -10.00 -0.17 -31.82
C ILE A 140 -9.00 -0.17 -30.65
N GLY A 141 -7.82 -0.78 -30.84
CA GLY A 141 -6.77 -0.81 -29.82
C GLY A 141 -6.29 0.58 -29.43
N TYR A 142 -6.07 1.45 -30.42
CA TYR A 142 -5.70 2.85 -30.18
C TYR A 142 -6.82 3.61 -29.46
N ARG A 143 -8.08 3.51 -29.92
CA ARG A 143 -9.22 4.23 -29.30
C ARG A 143 -9.52 3.76 -27.88
N LEU A 144 -9.41 2.47 -27.58
CA LEU A 144 -9.66 1.91 -26.25
C LEU A 144 -8.54 2.23 -25.24
N ARG A 145 -7.34 2.56 -25.72
CA ARG A 145 -6.15 2.80 -24.87
C ARG A 145 -5.59 4.21 -24.99
N ALA A 146 -6.28 5.11 -25.69
CA ALA A 146 -5.93 6.52 -25.79
C ALA A 146 -6.21 7.25 -24.47
N GLY A 147 -5.41 6.95 -23.44
CA GLY A 147 -5.34 7.75 -22.23
C GLY A 147 -4.39 8.94 -22.40
N GLN A 148 -4.51 9.91 -21.51
CA GLN A 148 -3.55 10.99 -21.32
C GLN A 148 -2.52 10.58 -20.27
N LEU A 149 -1.31 11.14 -20.33
CA LEU A 149 -0.31 10.96 -19.27
C LEU A 149 -0.90 11.37 -17.90
N GLU A 150 -0.81 10.47 -16.93
CA GLU A 150 -1.38 10.61 -15.59
C GLU A 150 -0.37 10.17 -14.53
N ILE A 151 -0.30 10.89 -13.42
CA ILE A 151 0.49 10.53 -12.24
C ILE A 151 -0.39 10.61 -11.00
N ASN A 152 -0.59 9.48 -10.34
CA ASN A 152 -1.35 9.39 -9.10
C ASN A 152 -0.37 9.13 -7.95
N GLU A 153 -0.49 9.89 -6.87
CA GLU A 153 0.44 9.82 -5.75
C GLU A 153 -0.29 9.50 -4.44
N ALA A 154 0.26 8.60 -3.63
CA ALA A 154 -0.16 8.38 -2.25
C ALA A 154 1.00 8.58 -1.29
N HIS A 155 0.84 9.43 -0.29
CA HIS A 155 1.84 9.72 0.72
C HIS A 155 1.37 9.17 2.07
N ILE A 156 2.12 8.23 2.62
CA ILE A 156 1.89 7.68 3.95
C ILE A 156 2.89 8.33 4.90
N VAL A 157 2.40 9.18 5.79
CA VAL A 157 3.24 10.09 6.58
C VAL A 157 3.10 9.78 8.06
N ASP A 158 4.20 9.36 8.67
CA ASP A 158 4.31 9.23 10.12
C ASP A 158 4.67 10.58 10.74
N VAL A 159 3.83 11.04 11.66
CA VAL A 159 4.11 12.22 12.48
C VAL A 159 4.79 11.74 13.77
N LEU A 160 6.12 11.76 13.80
CA LEU A 160 6.88 11.21 14.92
C LEU A 160 7.04 12.26 16.04
N PRO A 161 6.70 11.91 17.30
CA PRO A 161 6.88 12.81 18.43
C PRO A 161 8.36 12.97 18.78
N GLY A 162 8.77 14.20 19.12
CA GLY A 162 10.16 14.54 19.44
C GLY A 162 10.28 15.97 19.95
N LYS A 163 11.52 16.42 20.22
CA LYS A 163 11.80 17.85 20.55
C LYS A 163 11.37 18.77 19.40
N GLU A 164 11.61 18.30 18.18
CA GLU A 164 11.05 18.83 16.94
C GLU A 164 10.23 17.71 16.29
N THR A 165 9.16 18.08 15.60
CA THR A 165 8.33 17.07 14.93
C THR A 165 9.05 16.59 13.69
N THR A 166 9.19 15.27 13.57
CA THR A 166 9.82 14.66 12.40
C THR A 166 8.74 13.96 11.60
N LEU A 167 8.61 14.36 10.33
CA LEU A 167 7.77 13.67 9.37
C LEU A 167 8.61 12.60 8.69
N ARG A 168 8.16 11.34 8.77
CA ARG A 168 8.73 10.24 8.00
C ARG A 168 7.68 9.78 7.00
N GLY A 169 7.94 9.98 5.72
CA GLY A 169 7.01 9.61 4.68
C GLY A 169 7.49 8.46 3.82
N ARG A 170 6.55 7.61 3.42
CA ARG A 170 6.68 6.75 2.24
C ARG A 170 5.68 7.20 1.21
N SER A 171 6.17 7.61 0.05
CA SER A 171 5.34 8.05 -1.06
C SER A 171 5.36 7.00 -2.17
N TYR A 172 4.20 6.83 -2.78
CA TYR A 172 3.96 5.92 -3.89
C TYR A 172 3.48 6.77 -5.06
N ALA A 173 4.11 6.62 -6.22
CA ALA A 173 3.72 7.34 -7.43
C ALA A 173 3.46 6.32 -8.54
N SER A 174 2.25 6.29 -9.08
CA SER A 174 1.88 5.47 -10.23
C SER A 174 1.80 6.33 -11.48
N ILE A 175 2.66 6.05 -12.45
CA ILE A 175 2.72 6.76 -13.72
C ILE A 175 2.07 5.92 -14.79
N TYR A 176 1.04 6.48 -15.42
CA TYR A 176 0.44 5.93 -16.61
C TYR A 176 0.95 6.65 -17.85
N SER A 177 1.50 5.90 -18.81
CA SER A 177 2.03 6.48 -20.04
C SER A 177 1.27 6.06 -21.31
N PRO A 178 0.86 7.01 -22.17
CA PRO A 178 0.29 6.71 -23.48
C PRO A 178 1.34 6.42 -24.57
N SER A 179 2.63 6.47 -24.24
CA SER A 179 3.73 6.21 -25.19
C SER A 179 4.90 5.50 -24.50
N ASN A 180 5.76 4.79 -25.22
CA ASN A 180 6.91 4.16 -24.57
C ASN A 180 8.02 5.21 -24.36
N ARG A 181 8.18 5.72 -23.14
CA ARG A 181 9.08 6.84 -22.82
C ARG A 181 9.74 6.67 -21.45
N ASP A 182 10.91 7.28 -21.29
CA ASP A 182 11.60 7.44 -20.01
C ASP A 182 11.13 8.72 -19.31
N TYR A 183 10.68 8.58 -18.07
CA TYR A 183 10.18 9.69 -17.27
C TYR A 183 11.20 10.08 -16.20
N PRO A 184 11.59 11.36 -16.12
CA PRO A 184 12.44 11.85 -15.06
C PRO A 184 11.64 11.91 -13.74
N LEU A 185 12.22 11.30 -12.72
CA LEU A 185 11.73 11.25 -11.35
C LEU A 185 12.75 11.95 -10.44
N GLY A 186 12.25 12.71 -9.47
CA GLY A 186 13.08 13.61 -8.67
C GLY A 186 12.32 14.24 -7.51
N GLY A 187 12.86 15.33 -6.96
CA GLY A 187 12.27 16.07 -5.83
C GLY A 187 13.05 15.89 -4.54
N ALA A 188 12.36 15.63 -3.43
CA ALA A 188 12.93 15.43 -2.08
C ALA A 188 13.77 14.14 -1.92
N LEU A 189 14.09 13.46 -3.03
CA LEU A 189 14.87 12.23 -3.07
C LEU A 189 16.33 12.40 -2.61
N ALA A 190 16.82 13.64 -2.47
CA ALA A 190 18.18 13.94 -2.03
C ALA A 190 18.54 13.34 -0.65
N ALA A 191 17.55 13.08 0.19
CA ALA A 191 17.71 12.46 1.51
C ALA A 191 16.99 11.10 1.62
N GLY A 192 16.52 10.54 0.50
CA GLY A 192 15.57 9.44 0.45
C GLY A 192 16.07 8.17 -0.23
N ALA A 193 15.32 7.08 -0.08
CA ALA A 193 15.52 5.84 -0.83
C ALA A 193 14.48 5.74 -1.95
N PHE A 194 14.91 5.34 -3.15
CA PHE A 194 14.03 5.07 -4.29
C PHE A 194 13.98 3.57 -4.56
N ARG A 195 12.78 3.04 -4.81
CA ARG A 195 12.60 1.65 -5.25
C ARG A 195 11.44 1.48 -6.21
N LEU A 196 11.53 0.43 -7.03
CA LEU A 196 10.41 -0.07 -7.80
C LEU A 196 9.33 -0.66 -6.88
N GLU A 197 8.10 -0.75 -7.39
CA GLU A 197 7.04 -1.56 -6.79
C GLU A 197 7.56 -2.98 -6.51
N GLN A 198 7.46 -3.39 -5.26
CA GLN A 198 7.80 -4.76 -4.87
C GLN A 198 6.64 -5.67 -5.26
N ALA A 199 6.89 -6.51 -6.25
CA ALA A 199 5.91 -7.47 -6.74
C ALA A 199 6.16 -8.87 -6.18
N GLY A 200 5.07 -9.64 -6.06
CA GLY A 200 5.18 -11.06 -5.76
C GLY A 200 5.93 -11.84 -6.85
N PHE A 201 6.46 -13.01 -6.47
CA PHE A 201 7.28 -13.90 -7.30
C PHE A 201 6.70 -14.19 -8.70
N SER A 202 5.37 -14.15 -8.86
CA SER A 202 4.68 -14.46 -10.12
C SER A 202 4.59 -13.31 -11.13
N ARG A 203 5.10 -12.11 -10.83
CA ARG A 203 5.04 -10.95 -11.75
C ARG A 203 6.23 -10.95 -12.71
N GLY A 204 6.01 -11.44 -13.94
CA GLY A 204 6.95 -11.28 -15.05
C GLY A 204 6.93 -9.84 -15.61
N GLY A 205 8.11 -9.29 -15.91
CA GLY A 205 8.25 -7.97 -16.54
C GLY A 205 8.59 -6.83 -15.58
N GLN A 206 9.78 -6.90 -14.97
CA GLN A 206 10.38 -5.76 -14.29
C GLN A 206 10.73 -4.68 -15.31
N SER A 207 10.20 -3.47 -15.08
CA SER A 207 10.58 -2.26 -15.80
C SER A 207 11.98 -1.85 -15.36
N SER A 208 12.85 -1.55 -16.31
CA SER A 208 14.19 -1.02 -16.02
C SER A 208 14.10 0.41 -15.51
N VAL A 209 14.82 0.69 -14.43
CA VAL A 209 15.02 2.04 -13.91
C VAL A 209 16.51 2.32 -13.96
N VAL A 210 16.87 3.50 -14.43
CA VAL A 210 18.24 4.02 -14.35
C VAL A 210 18.28 5.00 -13.19
N ILE A 211 19.16 4.74 -12.22
CA ILE A 211 19.36 5.59 -11.04
C ILE A 211 20.74 6.22 -11.16
N GLY A 212 20.76 7.54 -11.33
CA GLY A 212 21.96 8.37 -11.23
C GLY A 212 22.07 8.94 -9.82
N MET A 213 23.20 8.70 -9.16
CA MET A 213 23.51 9.26 -7.85
C MET A 213 24.64 10.28 -7.97
N SER A 214 24.39 11.49 -7.51
CA SER A 214 25.40 12.55 -7.31
C SER A 214 25.29 13.09 -5.88
N PRO A 215 26.34 13.71 -5.31
CA PRO A 215 26.27 14.27 -3.97
C PRO A 215 25.06 15.21 -3.81
N GLY A 216 24.13 14.86 -2.91
CA GLY A 216 22.91 15.64 -2.66
C GLY A 216 21.85 15.60 -3.78
N LYS A 217 21.99 14.72 -4.78
CA LYS A 217 21.02 14.60 -5.89
C LYS A 217 20.83 13.15 -6.29
N LEU A 218 19.58 12.69 -6.22
CA LEU A 218 19.14 11.43 -6.83
C LEU A 218 18.36 11.76 -8.09
N GLU A 219 18.91 11.42 -9.25
CA GLU A 219 18.20 11.50 -10.53
C GLU A 219 17.75 10.11 -10.92
N VAL A 220 16.44 9.94 -11.09
CA VAL A 220 15.89 8.65 -11.49
C VAL A 220 15.21 8.80 -12.85
N GLN A 221 15.49 7.89 -13.77
CA GLN A 221 14.78 7.77 -15.04
C GLN A 221 14.10 6.42 -15.09
N ALA A 222 12.77 6.43 -15.16
CA ALA A 222 11.99 5.21 -15.20
C ALA A 222 11.39 5.00 -16.60
N ARG A 223 11.69 3.84 -17.20
CA ARG A 223 11.05 3.43 -18.44
C ARG A 223 9.62 2.98 -18.16
N VAL A 224 8.63 3.71 -18.66
CA VAL A 224 7.22 3.32 -18.54
C VAL A 224 6.73 2.85 -19.92
N PRO A 225 6.40 1.56 -20.08
CA PRO A 225 5.84 1.05 -21.32
C PRO A 225 4.52 1.70 -21.68
N ILE A 226 4.25 1.77 -22.98
CA ILE A 226 2.99 2.28 -23.53
C ILE A 226 1.79 1.53 -22.93
N TRP A 227 0.77 2.29 -22.54
CA TRP A 227 -0.50 1.78 -22.01
C TRP A 227 -0.36 0.94 -20.74
N THR A 228 0.61 1.29 -19.89
CA THR A 228 0.79 0.65 -18.58
C THR A 228 0.91 1.69 -17.49
N SER A 229 0.41 1.34 -16.30
CA SER A 229 0.72 2.02 -15.05
C SER A 229 1.91 1.35 -14.39
N ARG A 230 2.88 2.15 -13.94
CA ARG A 230 4.03 1.67 -13.17
C ARG A 230 4.14 2.46 -11.90
N MET A 231 4.15 1.74 -10.78
CA MET A 231 4.29 2.33 -9.47
C MET A 231 5.74 2.30 -9.00
N PHE A 232 6.13 3.37 -8.33
CA PHE A 232 7.42 3.55 -7.69
C PHE A 232 7.18 3.94 -6.24
N SER A 233 8.16 3.69 -5.37
CA SER A 233 8.10 4.07 -3.97
C SER A 233 9.34 4.83 -3.57
N THR A 234 9.14 5.87 -2.76
CA THR A 234 10.18 6.78 -2.31
C THR A 234 10.02 7.02 -0.82
N GLU A 235 11.10 6.91 -0.07
CA GLU A 235 11.12 7.19 1.37
C GLU A 235 11.83 8.49 1.63
N TRP A 236 11.33 9.27 2.59
CA TRP A 236 11.90 10.57 2.95
C TRP A 236 11.66 10.86 4.43
N VAL A 237 12.50 11.74 4.97
CA VAL A 237 12.40 12.26 6.33
C VAL A 237 12.60 13.75 6.27
N GLU A 238 11.69 14.49 6.90
CA GLU A 238 11.74 15.95 6.98
C GLU A 238 11.51 16.41 8.42
N GLY A 239 12.38 17.28 8.92
CA GLY A 239 12.20 17.94 10.21
C GLY A 239 11.36 19.21 10.04
N GLY A 240 10.41 19.45 10.94
CA GLY A 240 9.55 20.62 10.86
C GLY A 240 8.70 20.87 12.10
N LYS A 241 7.80 21.84 11.99
CA LYS A 241 6.76 22.07 13.01
C LYS A 241 5.64 21.06 12.81
N ALA A 242 5.02 20.61 13.91
CA ALA A 242 3.86 19.73 13.85
C ALA A 242 2.71 20.39 13.07
N THR A 243 2.46 19.91 11.85
CA THR A 243 1.36 20.38 11.00
C THR A 243 0.02 19.83 11.47
N VAL A 244 0.01 18.75 12.25
CA VAL A 244 -1.18 18.26 12.95
C VAL A 244 -0.80 17.94 14.39
N GLN A 245 -1.58 18.47 15.33
CA GLN A 245 -1.43 18.20 16.75
C GLN A 245 -2.65 17.43 17.22
N ALA A 246 -2.45 16.32 17.94
CA ALA A 246 -3.52 15.46 18.41
C ALA A 246 -3.28 15.05 19.86
N GLU A 247 -4.35 15.03 20.65
CA GLU A 247 -4.32 14.61 22.05
C GLU A 247 -5.42 13.57 22.29
N LEU A 248 -5.04 12.45 22.90
CA LEU A 248 -5.92 11.35 23.27
C LEU A 248 -6.31 11.47 24.74
N THR A 249 -7.62 11.54 25.00
CA THR A 249 -8.18 11.60 26.35
C THR A 249 -9.20 10.49 26.55
N ARG A 250 -9.41 10.04 27.81
CA ARG A 250 -10.53 9.13 28.13
C ARG A 250 -11.85 9.90 28.06
N ALA A 251 -12.85 9.29 27.45
CA ALA A 251 -14.21 9.85 27.39
C ALA A 251 -15.01 9.50 28.66
N SER A 252 -15.88 10.41 29.10
CA SER A 252 -16.67 10.27 30.34
C SER A 252 -17.62 9.07 30.37
N GLU A 253 -18.14 8.63 29.22
CA GLU A 253 -19.10 7.51 29.14
C GLU A 253 -18.41 6.16 28.83
N GLY A 254 -17.08 6.12 28.98
CA GLY A 254 -16.24 5.00 28.57
C GLY A 254 -15.74 5.15 27.13
N GLY A 255 -14.53 4.65 26.90
CA GLY A 255 -13.81 4.79 25.64
C GLY A 255 -12.86 5.98 25.59
N TYR A 256 -12.57 6.43 24.38
CA TYR A 256 -11.52 7.39 24.08
C TYR A 256 -12.03 8.48 23.17
N GLN A 257 -11.48 9.68 23.31
CA GLN A 257 -11.70 10.80 22.41
C GLN A 257 -10.34 11.37 22.02
N VAL A 258 -10.17 11.65 20.73
CA VAL A 258 -9.04 12.42 20.23
C VAL A 258 -9.53 13.76 19.77
N LYS A 259 -8.87 14.82 20.24
CA LYS A 259 -8.99 16.16 19.69
C LYS A 259 -7.75 16.44 18.87
N PHE A 260 -7.92 16.98 17.68
CA PHE A 260 -6.79 17.31 16.82
C PHE A 260 -7.02 18.64 16.12
N ARG A 261 -5.94 19.35 15.80
CA ARG A 261 -5.98 20.61 15.06
C ARG A 261 -5.40 20.43 13.67
N ASN A 262 -6.16 20.83 12.65
CA ASN A 262 -5.69 20.82 11.28
C ASN A 262 -4.77 22.04 11.04
N GLY A 263 -3.45 21.84 10.95
CA GLY A 263 -2.51 22.87 10.55
C GLY A 263 -2.07 22.77 9.08
N LEU A 264 -2.72 21.93 8.28
CA LEU A 264 -2.47 21.77 6.84
C LEU A 264 -3.18 22.86 6.05
N ASP A 265 -2.85 22.99 4.77
CA ASP A 265 -3.47 23.91 3.80
C ASP A 265 -4.73 23.32 3.13
N LYS A 266 -5.04 22.04 3.41
CA LYS A 266 -6.18 21.29 2.88
C LYS A 266 -7.08 20.75 4.00
N PRO A 267 -8.38 20.54 3.75
CA PRO A 267 -9.28 19.94 4.73
C PRO A 267 -8.91 18.47 4.98
N ILE A 268 -9.03 18.04 6.24
CA ILE A 268 -8.98 16.61 6.58
C ILE A 268 -10.36 16.03 6.30
N VAL A 269 -10.45 15.12 5.33
CA VAL A 269 -11.73 14.60 4.83
C VAL A 269 -12.28 13.50 5.72
N ASP A 270 -11.41 12.59 6.16
CA ASP A 270 -11.78 11.42 6.95
C ASP A 270 -10.76 11.18 8.07
N ALA A 271 -11.19 10.53 9.15
CA ALA A 271 -10.33 10.11 10.25
C ALA A 271 -10.66 8.69 10.74
N ALA A 272 -9.64 7.93 11.12
CA ALA A 272 -9.81 6.69 11.89
C ALA A 272 -8.99 6.74 13.17
N LEU A 273 -9.58 6.25 14.26
CA LEU A 273 -8.89 6.07 15.54
C LEU A 273 -8.78 4.59 15.84
N VAL A 274 -7.56 4.11 16.07
CA VAL A 274 -7.30 2.78 16.62
C VAL A 274 -6.65 2.91 17.99
N VAL A 275 -7.27 2.32 19.00
CA VAL A 275 -6.74 2.26 20.38
C VAL A 275 -7.24 0.98 21.03
N ASP A 276 -6.36 0.27 21.75
CA ASP A 276 -6.72 -0.96 22.46
C ASP A 276 -7.32 -2.06 21.55
N ASN A 277 -6.72 -2.23 20.37
CA ASN A 277 -7.21 -3.08 19.28
C ASN A 277 -8.67 -2.83 18.87
N LYS A 278 -9.24 -1.66 19.18
CA LYS A 278 -10.56 -1.23 18.73
C LYS A 278 -10.42 -0.11 17.71
N MET A 279 -11.31 -0.07 16.73
CA MET A 279 -11.30 0.93 15.66
C MET A 279 -12.59 1.76 15.64
N SER A 280 -12.47 3.05 15.33
CA SER A 280 -13.59 3.93 15.05
C SER A 280 -13.39 4.71 13.75
N GLU A 281 -14.44 4.67 12.94
CA GLU A 281 -14.80 5.40 11.72
C GLU A 281 -15.19 6.88 11.84
N ALA A 282 -14.59 7.82 11.13
CA ALA A 282 -15.28 9.09 10.86
C ALA A 282 -15.03 9.56 9.41
N GLU A 283 -15.95 9.20 8.52
CA GLU A 283 -15.94 9.63 7.12
C GLU A 283 -16.67 10.98 6.95
N GLY A 284 -16.18 11.81 6.03
CA GLY A 284 -16.82 13.09 5.67
C GLY A 284 -16.82 14.14 6.78
N ILE A 285 -15.79 14.14 7.65
CA ILE A 285 -15.68 15.10 8.76
C ILE A 285 -15.30 16.52 8.30
N ASP A 286 -14.65 16.64 7.14
CA ASP A 286 -14.29 17.89 6.45
C ASP A 286 -13.74 18.99 7.38
N VAL A 287 -12.70 18.67 8.14
CA VAL A 287 -12.09 19.61 9.09
C VAL A 287 -11.22 20.60 8.32
N ALA A 288 -11.72 21.83 8.15
CA ALA A 288 -11.05 22.89 7.40
C ALA A 288 -9.64 23.26 7.93
N PRO A 289 -8.76 23.83 7.08
CA PRO A 289 -7.48 24.39 7.51
C PRO A 289 -7.60 25.33 8.72
N GLY A 290 -6.77 25.10 9.74
CA GLY A 290 -6.73 25.87 10.98
C GLY A 290 -7.77 25.49 12.03
N ALA A 291 -8.76 24.66 11.68
CA ALA A 291 -9.87 24.25 12.56
C ALA A 291 -9.52 23.04 13.44
N ASP A 292 -10.29 22.88 14.51
CA ASP A 292 -10.19 21.73 15.42
C ASP A 292 -11.21 20.65 15.03
N GLY A 293 -10.75 19.41 14.97
CA GLY A 293 -11.55 18.21 14.75
C GLY A 293 -11.55 17.31 15.99
N SER A 294 -12.51 16.38 16.05
CA SER A 294 -12.49 15.33 17.06
C SER A 294 -13.08 14.03 16.55
N ILE A 295 -12.53 12.92 17.02
CA ILE A 295 -13.05 11.57 16.78
C ILE A 295 -13.20 10.85 18.11
N ARG A 296 -14.27 10.09 18.24
CA ARG A 296 -14.59 9.34 19.45
C ARG A 296 -14.60 7.84 19.14
N LEU A 297 -14.06 7.05 20.07
CA LEU A 297 -14.15 5.61 20.08
C LEU A 297 -14.88 5.17 21.35
N VAL A 298 -15.99 4.45 21.20
CA VAL A 298 -16.74 3.88 22.32
C VAL A 298 -16.39 2.39 22.42
N THR A 299 -15.62 2.01 23.44
CA THR A 299 -15.05 0.64 23.56
C THR A 299 -16.09 -0.48 23.49
N ARG A 300 -17.30 -0.24 24.03
CA ARG A 300 -18.37 -1.25 24.06
C ARG A 300 -18.94 -1.59 22.68
N THR A 301 -18.95 -0.62 21.76
CA THR A 301 -19.57 -0.77 20.43
C THR A 301 -18.53 -0.86 19.31
N ALA A 302 -17.30 -0.41 19.58
CA ALA A 302 -16.23 -0.45 18.59
C ALA A 302 -15.86 -1.90 18.23
N GLU A 303 -15.68 -2.13 16.94
CA GLU A 303 -15.19 -3.40 16.40
C GLU A 303 -13.68 -3.53 16.64
N TYR A 304 -13.18 -4.77 16.60
CA TYR A 304 -11.74 -5.00 16.68
C TYR A 304 -11.05 -4.53 15.40
N ALA A 305 -10.00 -3.72 15.52
CA ALA A 305 -9.30 -3.12 14.38
C ALA A 305 -8.77 -4.19 13.42
N GLU A 306 -8.22 -5.26 13.98
CA GLU A 306 -7.81 -6.44 13.23
C GLU A 306 -8.95 -7.10 12.46
N GLY A 307 -10.11 -7.28 13.09
CA GLY A 307 -11.29 -7.85 12.42
C GLY A 307 -11.77 -6.98 11.26
N VAL A 308 -11.83 -5.67 11.47
CA VAL A 308 -12.23 -4.68 10.45
C VAL A 308 -11.29 -4.72 9.24
N VAL A 309 -9.97 -4.73 9.46
CA VAL A 309 -8.98 -4.81 8.37
C VAL A 309 -9.03 -6.18 7.69
N ASN A 310 -9.23 -7.25 8.46
CA ASN A 310 -9.24 -8.61 7.96
C ASN A 310 -10.39 -8.88 6.97
N VAL A 311 -11.55 -8.24 7.15
CA VAL A 311 -12.70 -8.38 6.23
C VAL A 311 -12.33 -7.99 4.78
N GLU A 312 -11.45 -7.01 4.60
CA GLU A 312 -11.02 -6.55 3.27
C GLU A 312 -9.98 -7.46 2.60
N SER A 313 -9.37 -8.36 3.36
CA SER A 313 -8.21 -9.15 2.90
C SER A 313 -8.51 -9.99 1.64
N GLY A 314 -9.67 -10.66 1.61
CA GLY A 314 -10.08 -11.48 0.47
C GLY A 314 -10.28 -10.66 -0.81
N VAL A 315 -10.89 -9.48 -0.68
CA VAL A 315 -11.10 -8.54 -1.80
C VAL A 315 -9.76 -8.03 -2.30
N ILE A 316 -8.92 -7.50 -1.40
CA ILE A 316 -7.59 -6.97 -1.73
C ILE A 316 -6.76 -8.03 -2.46
N LYS A 317 -6.72 -9.27 -1.95
CA LYS A 317 -5.98 -10.36 -2.59
C LYS A 317 -6.47 -10.68 -3.99
N HIS A 318 -7.77 -10.85 -4.13
CA HIS A 318 -8.37 -11.15 -5.43
C HIS A 318 -8.07 -10.01 -6.41
N SER A 319 -8.14 -8.76 -5.94
CA SER A 319 -7.81 -7.58 -6.73
C SER A 319 -6.33 -7.50 -7.11
N ILE A 320 -5.38 -7.80 -6.22
CA ILE A 320 -3.94 -7.86 -6.55
C ILE A 320 -3.68 -8.92 -7.62
N GLN A 321 -4.29 -10.11 -7.47
CA GLN A 321 -4.17 -11.18 -8.47
C GLN A 321 -4.80 -10.77 -9.80
N ALA A 322 -5.98 -10.14 -9.77
CA ALA A 322 -6.66 -9.63 -10.96
C ALA A 322 -5.84 -8.55 -11.65
N ARG A 323 -5.23 -7.61 -10.90
CA ARG A 323 -4.35 -6.55 -11.39
C ARG A 323 -3.18 -7.12 -12.19
N ASN A 324 -2.54 -8.18 -11.69
CA ASN A 324 -1.40 -8.84 -12.33
C ASN A 324 -1.72 -9.59 -13.65
N ARG A 325 -3.00 -9.83 -13.97
CA ARG A 325 -3.38 -10.49 -15.24
C ARG A 325 -3.39 -9.50 -16.41
N ALA A 326 -2.82 -9.89 -17.55
CA ALA A 326 -2.83 -9.08 -18.78
C ALA A 326 -4.24 -8.93 -19.40
N PHE A 327 -5.10 -9.95 -19.19
CA PHE A 327 -6.48 -10.00 -19.68
C PHE A 327 -7.45 -10.18 -18.50
N GLY A 328 -8.69 -9.70 -18.63
CA GLY A 328 -9.72 -9.84 -17.60
C GLY A 328 -10.60 -8.60 -17.48
N ASN A 329 -11.35 -8.50 -16.39
CA ASN A 329 -12.14 -7.32 -16.06
C ASN A 329 -11.28 -6.35 -15.22
N THR A 330 -11.23 -5.08 -15.62
CA THR A 330 -10.48 -4.03 -14.90
C THR A 330 -11.11 -3.67 -13.57
N GLU A 331 -12.44 -3.70 -13.48
CA GLU A 331 -13.17 -3.26 -12.29
C GLU A 331 -12.89 -4.16 -11.09
N GLN A 332 -12.56 -5.45 -11.32
CA GLN A 332 -12.23 -6.39 -10.26
C GLN A 332 -10.81 -6.19 -9.69
N GLY A 333 -9.98 -5.35 -10.32
CA GLY A 333 -8.59 -5.11 -9.94
C GLY A 333 -8.32 -3.67 -9.53
N ARG A 334 -9.31 -2.96 -8.99
CA ARG A 334 -9.19 -1.57 -8.51
C ARG A 334 -9.65 -1.48 -7.06
N LEU A 335 -9.05 -0.56 -6.31
CA LEU A 335 -9.54 -0.13 -5.01
C LEU A 335 -9.77 1.38 -5.06
N GLU A 336 -10.84 1.86 -4.41
CA GLU A 336 -11.04 3.29 -4.26
C GLU A 336 -10.03 3.86 -3.23
N PRO A 337 -9.44 5.04 -3.44
CA PRO A 337 -8.51 5.65 -2.49
C PRO A 337 -9.26 6.28 -1.31
N VAL A 338 -9.97 5.45 -0.54
CA VAL A 338 -10.72 5.83 0.66
C VAL A 338 -9.95 5.47 1.94
N LEU A 339 -10.30 6.11 3.06
CA LEU A 339 -9.64 5.94 4.35
C LEU A 339 -9.45 4.46 4.72
N ARG A 340 -10.49 3.64 4.55
CA ARG A 340 -10.46 2.20 4.87
C ARG A 340 -9.29 1.48 4.20
N HIS A 341 -9.08 1.66 2.90
CA HIS A 341 -8.01 0.97 2.16
C HIS A 341 -6.62 1.49 2.52
N PHE A 342 -6.49 2.79 2.84
CA PHE A 342 -5.27 3.38 3.37
C PHE A 342 -4.90 2.82 4.75
N VAL A 343 -5.90 2.61 5.62
CA VAL A 343 -5.70 1.93 6.92
C VAL A 343 -5.30 0.47 6.70
N CYS A 344 -5.95 -0.25 5.79
CA CYS A 344 -5.57 -1.63 5.43
C CYS A 344 -4.10 -1.71 4.96
N GLY A 345 -3.67 -0.78 4.11
CA GLY A 345 -2.26 -0.66 3.69
C GLY A 345 -1.30 -0.26 4.81
N SER A 346 -1.79 0.34 5.91
CA SER A 346 -0.99 0.66 7.09
C SER A 346 -0.96 -0.46 8.13
N MET A 347 -1.81 -1.48 7.98
CA MET A 347 -1.91 -2.62 8.89
C MET A 347 -1.78 -3.96 8.14
N PRO A 348 -0.73 -4.17 7.32
CA PRO A 348 -0.57 -5.42 6.57
C PRO A 348 -0.50 -6.66 7.48
N GLY A 349 -0.01 -6.54 8.72
CA GLY A 349 -0.01 -7.65 9.68
C GLY A 349 -1.41 -8.06 10.18
N ALA A 350 -2.42 -7.19 10.02
CA ALA A 350 -3.81 -7.49 10.36
C ALA A 350 -4.62 -8.02 9.16
N LEU A 351 -4.08 -7.98 7.95
CA LEU A 351 -4.69 -8.61 6.79
C LEU A 351 -4.50 -10.13 6.91
N GLU A 352 -5.61 -10.87 6.98
CA GLU A 352 -5.70 -12.34 7.07
C GLU A 352 -5.38 -12.98 8.43
N LEU A 353 -6.24 -12.68 9.40
CA LEU A 353 -6.24 -13.30 10.72
C LEU A 353 -7.28 -14.42 10.90
N ASP A 354 -8.02 -14.81 9.86
CA ASP A 354 -9.14 -15.75 10.04
C ASP A 354 -8.69 -17.22 10.23
N HIS A 355 -9.25 -17.87 11.26
CA HIS A 355 -9.16 -19.30 11.59
C HIS A 355 -7.80 -19.91 11.96
N MET A 356 -6.98 -19.26 12.78
CA MET A 356 -5.81 -19.91 13.41
C MET A 356 -6.09 -20.38 14.84
N GLU A 357 -6.87 -21.46 15.02
CA GLU A 357 -6.90 -22.20 16.31
C GLU A 357 -5.62 -23.04 16.52
N SER A 358 -4.83 -23.20 15.46
CA SER A 358 -3.45 -23.65 15.52
C SER A 358 -2.66 -22.90 14.45
N PHE A 359 -1.36 -22.66 14.69
CA PHE A 359 -0.40 -22.11 13.72
C PHE A 359 -0.28 -23.06 12.51
N SER A 360 -1.32 -23.16 11.69
CA SER A 360 -1.39 -24.04 10.53
C SER A 360 -0.94 -23.31 9.27
N ARG A 361 0.38 -23.35 9.09
CA ARG A 361 1.07 -23.67 7.83
C ARG A 361 0.28 -23.42 6.52
N ASN A 362 0.18 -22.17 6.08
CA ASN A 362 0.30 -21.71 4.69
C ASN A 362 0.26 -20.17 4.66
N VAL A 363 1.43 -19.58 4.82
CA VAL A 363 1.70 -18.17 5.08
C VAL A 363 1.45 -17.31 3.83
N ASN A 364 0.18 -16.97 3.54
CA ASN A 364 -0.12 -15.89 2.59
C ASN A 364 -0.08 -14.52 3.30
N HIS A 365 0.99 -14.24 4.03
CA HIS A 365 1.08 -13.05 4.86
C HIS A 365 1.46 -11.88 3.95
N PHE A 366 0.70 -10.79 4.01
CA PHE A 366 1.19 -9.54 3.47
C PHE A 366 2.54 -9.23 4.12
N ASP A 367 3.51 -8.78 3.32
CA ASP A 367 4.81 -8.41 3.84
C ASP A 367 4.67 -7.15 4.69
N SER A 368 4.86 -7.31 6.01
CA SER A 368 4.87 -6.23 6.99
C SER A 368 6.25 -5.57 7.15
N SER A 369 7.26 -6.01 6.38
CA SER A 369 8.60 -5.45 6.45
C SER A 369 8.63 -3.99 5.97
N GLY A 370 9.62 -3.23 6.47
CA GLY A 370 9.84 -1.84 6.06
C GLY A 370 9.11 -0.79 6.90
N GLY A 371 8.54 -1.11 8.07
CA GLY A 371 8.12 -0.09 9.04
C GLY A 371 6.87 0.71 8.67
N ILE A 372 6.11 0.24 7.68
CA ILE A 372 4.76 0.75 7.37
C ILE A 372 3.69 0.10 8.24
N ASP A 373 3.96 -1.07 8.81
CA ASP A 373 2.98 -1.82 9.57
C ASP A 373 2.77 -1.27 10.99
N THR A 374 1.54 -0.82 11.28
CA THR A 374 1.13 -0.37 12.61
C THR A 374 0.49 -1.47 13.44
N SER A 375 0.25 -2.67 12.90
CA SER A 375 -0.36 -3.79 13.63
C SER A 375 0.43 -4.13 14.90
N GLY A 376 1.77 -4.15 14.82
CA GLY A 376 2.64 -4.37 15.96
C GLY A 376 2.51 -3.31 17.06
N LEU A 377 2.27 -2.03 16.71
CA LEU A 377 1.98 -0.99 17.72
C LEU A 377 0.65 -1.28 18.43
N ILE A 378 -0.36 -1.66 17.65
CA ILE A 378 -1.72 -1.93 18.13
C ILE A 378 -1.73 -3.16 19.06
N GLY A 379 -1.07 -4.25 18.67
CA GLY A 379 -0.93 -5.46 19.49
C GLY A 379 -0.17 -5.23 20.80
N ARG A 380 0.63 -4.16 20.90
CA ARG A 380 1.31 -3.73 22.15
C ARG A 380 0.46 -2.79 23.01
N GLY A 381 -0.81 -2.60 22.66
CA GLY A 381 -1.74 -1.68 23.33
C GLY A 381 -1.45 -0.21 23.05
N GLY A 382 -0.82 0.11 21.92
CA GLY A 382 -0.63 1.48 21.46
C GLY A 382 -1.89 2.06 20.84
N ALA A 383 -1.84 3.35 20.49
CA ALA A 383 -2.89 4.04 19.78
C ALA A 383 -2.32 4.78 18.55
N VAL A 384 -3.13 4.86 17.50
CA VAL A 384 -2.80 5.58 16.26
C VAL A 384 -4.04 6.29 15.75
N LEU A 385 -3.87 7.55 15.35
CA LEU A 385 -4.83 8.32 14.59
C LEU A 385 -4.40 8.35 13.13
N PHE A 386 -5.32 7.98 12.24
CA PHE A 386 -5.19 8.10 10.80
C PHE A 386 -6.03 9.27 10.32
N LEU A 387 -5.46 10.14 9.50
CA LEU A 387 -6.15 11.29 8.92
C LEU A 387 -5.90 11.31 7.41
N LEU A 388 -6.97 11.25 6.62
CA LEU A 388 -6.90 11.29 5.17
C LEU A 388 -7.12 12.72 4.67
N VAL A 389 -6.28 13.12 3.71
CA VAL A 389 -6.33 14.43 3.06
C VAL A 389 -6.22 14.20 1.56
N ASN A 390 -7.18 14.75 0.82
CA ASN A 390 -7.22 14.67 -0.63
C ASN A 390 -6.57 15.92 -1.24
N ASP A 391 -6.02 15.76 -2.45
CA ASP A 391 -5.36 16.83 -3.20
C ASP A 391 -4.25 17.54 -2.40
N HIS A 392 -3.56 16.77 -1.56
CA HIS A 392 -2.47 17.23 -0.70
C HIS A 392 -1.23 16.35 -0.87
N ALA A 393 -0.07 16.98 -1.01
CA ALA A 393 1.23 16.32 -0.98
C ALA A 393 2.15 17.07 0.01
N PRO A 394 2.78 16.37 0.97
CA PRO A 394 3.71 16.98 1.92
C PRO A 394 5.06 17.33 1.27
N ILE A 395 5.36 16.76 0.11
CA ILE A 395 6.58 16.97 -0.65
C ILE A 395 6.23 17.38 -2.09
N PRO A 396 7.14 18.05 -2.82
CA PRO A 396 6.99 18.24 -4.27
C PRO A 396 6.77 16.90 -4.97
N SER A 397 5.98 16.92 -6.05
CA SER A 397 5.66 15.70 -6.82
C SER A 397 6.92 14.94 -7.22
N THR A 398 6.82 13.61 -7.17
CA THR A 398 7.91 12.70 -7.53
C THR A 398 8.23 12.77 -9.03
N GLY A 399 7.23 13.12 -9.86
CA GLY A 399 7.38 13.28 -11.29
C GLY A 399 7.92 14.65 -11.68
N LEU A 400 9.07 14.70 -12.35
CA LEU A 400 9.64 15.95 -12.89
C LEU A 400 9.13 16.23 -14.31
N PHE A 401 7.82 16.08 -14.54
CA PHE A 401 7.19 16.27 -15.84
C PHE A 401 5.76 16.77 -15.67
N GLU A 402 5.27 17.50 -16.67
CA GLU A 402 3.90 17.99 -16.65
C GLU A 402 2.91 16.90 -17.02
N THR A 403 1.80 16.83 -16.27
CA THR A 403 0.66 15.97 -16.57
C THR A 403 -0.63 16.79 -16.56
N LYS A 404 -1.65 16.31 -17.28
CA LYS A 404 -2.99 16.91 -17.24
C LYS A 404 -3.88 16.29 -16.17
N LEU A 405 -3.53 15.07 -15.75
CA LEU A 405 -4.26 14.28 -14.79
C LEU A 405 -3.29 13.85 -13.70
N GLY A 406 -3.75 13.96 -12.46
CA GLY A 406 -3.03 13.48 -11.30
C GLY A 406 -3.70 13.94 -10.03
N GLN A 407 -3.75 13.03 -9.07
CA GLN A 407 -4.32 13.27 -7.76
C GLN A 407 -3.36 12.77 -6.69
N PRO A 408 -2.96 13.65 -5.74
CA PRO A 408 -2.21 13.24 -4.56
C PRO A 408 -3.16 12.99 -3.38
N TRP A 409 -3.01 11.85 -2.73
CA TRP A 409 -3.64 11.52 -1.46
C TRP A 409 -2.58 11.46 -0.37
N THR A 410 -2.88 11.98 0.82
CA THR A 410 -1.99 11.87 1.96
C THR A 410 -2.71 11.28 3.16
N LEU A 411 -2.16 10.18 3.69
CA LEU A 411 -2.57 9.59 4.97
C LEU A 411 -1.55 9.97 6.04
N TYR A 412 -1.93 10.83 6.98
CA TYR A 412 -1.14 11.08 8.18
C TYR A 412 -1.44 10.02 9.23
N ARG A 413 -0.39 9.47 9.83
CA ARG A 413 -0.43 8.47 10.89
C ARG A 413 0.25 9.07 12.11
N ILE A 414 -0.51 9.24 13.18
CA ILE A 414 -0.06 9.93 14.38
C ILE A 414 -0.13 8.93 15.53
N PRO A 415 1.02 8.48 16.08
CA PRO A 415 1.03 7.62 17.24
C PRO A 415 0.62 8.45 18.47
N LEU A 416 -0.29 7.93 19.27
CA LEU A 416 -0.86 8.62 20.43
C LEU A 416 -0.41 7.96 21.72
N ASP A 417 -0.08 8.78 22.72
CA ASP A 417 0.18 8.30 24.08
C ASP A 417 -1.15 7.91 24.74
N VAL A 418 -1.28 6.62 25.09
CA VAL A 418 -2.48 6.12 25.77
C VAL A 418 -2.47 6.59 27.23
N PRO A 419 -3.53 7.27 27.71
CA PRO A 419 -3.62 7.67 29.10
C PRO A 419 -3.55 6.45 30.03
N ASN A 420 -2.71 6.51 31.05
CA ASN A 420 -2.60 5.45 32.06
C ASN A 420 -4.00 5.09 32.59
N THR A 421 -4.23 3.79 32.78
CA THR A 421 -5.27 3.31 33.68
C THR A 421 -4.74 3.51 35.10
N ASP A 422 -5.34 4.43 35.84
CA ASP A 422 -5.18 4.48 37.30
C ASP A 422 -5.73 3.20 37.95
#